data_AF-A0A6A6IFP3-F1
#
_entry.id   AF-A0A6A6IFP3-F1
#
_cell.length_a   1.000
_cell.length_b   1.000
_cell.length_c   1.000
_cell.angle_alpha   90.00
_cell.angle_beta   90.00
_cell.angle_gamma   90.00
#
_symmetry.space_group_name_H-M   'P 1'
#
loop_
_entity.id
_entity.type
_entity.pdbx_description
1 polymer ?
#
loop_
_entity_poly.entity_id
_entity_poly.type
_entity_poly.pdbx_seq_one_letter_code
_entity_poly.pdbx_strand_id
1 'polypeptide(L)'
;MSGSTAFSNCEQNDDKDYANEAERGKPHEETENGPVGFWDPSLRQVRNRAFAKWTITTAAVFFEVEQRINHLLVYVVDFDGVPPYDNTGNPSLVGPTITRLVEQQLSSGQLTLGFGIRPPSDFENDPLQVRQAVYNWDAWAAIIVNLNATAMLYSAIATGNTSYDPLGACQLVFQDSRDDTNWYNFMLPILSQFMAEAQSMVGRQWAQLVLQNASDPTTLRNMEAAPQAINPAIGFSEFNLCPFYPYTGIPAVSIGLIYLIIISFFSFSFYLLIHMQYINPKGHPPLKFYQLIIWRWCATMCAYFFLSLAYSFVSIEFQVSFTLTNPITSETQVTDIAYGNPPGYGHGTFLVYWMLNLFGMISLGLACENVAMVVITNISTSFYDIEIAPSFYRRGYAWPLHSGWKTQRGIHEYWPME
;
A
#
# COMPACT_ATOMS: atom_id res chain seq x y z
N MET A 1 -7.06 63.83 18.24
CA MET A 1 -6.76 65.15 17.65
C MET A 1 -5.55 64.95 16.75
N SER A 2 -5.73 64.73 15.44
CA SER A 2 -5.73 65.77 14.38
C SER A 2 -4.47 66.65 14.46
N GLY A 3 -3.62 66.83 13.46
CA GLY A 3 -3.57 66.47 12.03
C GLY A 3 -2.18 66.92 11.52
N SER A 4 -1.51 66.15 10.65
CA SER A 4 -1.28 66.47 9.23
C SER A 4 -0.93 67.92 8.90
N THR A 5 0.29 68.15 8.37
CA THR A 5 0.47 68.88 7.10
C THR A 5 1.79 68.51 6.44
N ALA A 6 1.71 68.29 5.14
CA ALA A 6 2.73 67.83 4.21
C ALA A 6 3.11 68.94 3.20
N PHE A 7 3.99 68.56 2.26
CA PHE A 7 4.39 69.22 0.99
C PHE A 7 5.56 70.22 1.09
N SER A 8 6.54 70.25 0.17
CA SER A 8 6.51 69.87 -1.25
C SER A 8 7.91 69.79 -1.90
N ASN A 9 8.06 68.87 -2.88
CA ASN A 9 8.72 68.93 -4.21
C ASN A 9 10.22 69.32 -4.34
N CYS A 10 11.02 68.87 -5.33
CA CYS A 10 10.83 68.11 -6.59
C CYS A 10 12.20 67.65 -7.15
N GLU A 11 12.17 66.61 -8.02
CA GLU A 11 13.01 66.42 -9.24
C GLU A 11 14.55 66.23 -9.08
N GLN A 12 15.30 65.50 -9.92
CA GLN A 12 15.15 64.47 -10.96
C GLN A 12 16.60 64.09 -11.38
N ASN A 13 16.86 62.81 -11.61
CA ASN A 13 17.89 62.15 -12.44
C ASN A 13 19.22 62.81 -12.91
N ASP A 14 20.22 61.91 -12.96
CA ASP A 14 21.22 61.67 -14.03
C ASP A 14 22.69 62.13 -13.90
N ASP A 15 23.53 61.20 -14.43
CA ASP A 15 24.89 61.29 -14.97
C ASP A 15 26.08 61.30 -13.98
N LYS A 16 26.86 60.20 -13.89
CA LYS A 16 27.85 59.60 -14.83
C LYS A 16 29.27 60.11 -14.63
N ASP A 17 30.15 59.12 -14.40
CA ASP A 17 31.54 58.99 -14.82
C ASP A 17 32.54 60.12 -14.46
N TYR A 18 33.59 59.77 -13.72
CA TYR A 18 34.86 59.34 -14.34
C TYR A 18 35.97 59.25 -13.30
N ALA A 19 36.65 58.11 -13.35
CA ALA A 19 38.10 57.97 -13.27
C ALA A 19 38.81 58.01 -11.91
N ASN A 20 39.68 57.00 -11.79
CA ASN A 20 40.85 56.91 -10.91
C ASN A 20 40.58 56.43 -9.49
N GLU A 21 40.49 55.10 -9.35
CA GLU A 21 41.45 54.38 -8.51
C GLU A 21 41.43 52.90 -8.93
N ALA A 22 42.03 52.64 -10.09
CA ALA A 22 42.67 51.37 -10.36
C ALA A 22 43.93 51.26 -9.46
N GLU A 23 44.32 50.02 -9.18
CA GLU A 23 45.57 49.59 -8.53
C GLU A 23 45.61 49.57 -6.99
N ARG A 24 45.12 48.45 -6.44
CA ARG A 24 45.92 47.60 -5.54
C ARG A 24 45.22 46.26 -5.35
N GLY A 25 45.63 45.28 -6.16
CA GLY A 25 45.28 43.88 -5.97
C GLY A 25 45.83 43.36 -4.64
N LYS A 26 44.98 42.65 -3.89
CA LYS A 26 45.42 41.58 -2.99
C LYS A 26 45.08 40.26 -3.69
N PRO A 27 46.03 39.32 -3.83
CA PRO A 27 45.76 38.05 -4.47
C PRO A 27 44.76 37.26 -3.61
N HIS A 28 43.68 36.78 -4.23
CA HIS A 28 42.84 35.77 -3.59
C HIS A 28 43.68 34.49 -3.49
N GLU A 29 44.02 34.09 -2.25
CA GLU A 29 44.54 32.75 -1.96
C GLU A 29 43.55 31.71 -2.52
N GLU A 30 44.00 31.01 -3.56
CA GLU A 30 43.32 29.84 -4.10
C GLU A 30 43.42 28.71 -3.08
N THR A 31 42.32 28.41 -2.38
CA THR A 31 42.18 27.13 -1.69
C THR A 31 41.96 26.04 -2.73
N GLU A 32 43.08 25.44 -3.14
CA GLU A 32 43.24 24.17 -3.84
C GLU A 32 42.54 23.05 -3.06
N ASN A 33 41.22 22.91 -3.21
CA ASN A 33 40.46 21.88 -2.48
C ASN A 33 40.55 20.54 -3.23
N GLY A 34 41.68 19.84 -3.03
CA GLY A 34 41.76 18.40 -3.28
C GLY A 34 40.67 17.62 -2.51
N PRO A 35 40.44 16.34 -2.82
CA PRO A 35 39.43 15.54 -2.12
C PRO A 35 39.73 15.49 -0.61
N VAL A 36 38.93 16.22 0.17
CA VAL A 36 39.02 16.29 1.63
C VAL A 36 38.24 15.16 2.28
N GLY A 37 38.66 14.76 3.49
CA GLY A 37 37.98 13.72 4.26
C GLY A 37 36.54 14.13 4.64
N PHE A 38 35.65 13.17 4.82
CA PHE A 38 34.23 13.42 5.13
C PHE A 38 33.99 14.31 6.38
N TRP A 39 34.92 14.29 7.32
CA TRP A 39 34.86 15.06 8.56
C TRP A 39 35.50 16.45 8.46
N ASP A 40 36.00 16.83 7.29
CA ASP A 40 36.65 18.12 7.08
C ASP A 40 35.70 19.30 7.39
N PRO A 41 36.17 20.36 8.06
CA PRO A 41 35.37 21.52 8.40
C PRO A 41 34.70 22.20 7.19
N SER A 42 35.34 22.17 6.02
CA SER A 42 34.81 22.76 4.77
C SER A 42 33.52 22.08 4.30
N LEU A 43 33.36 20.78 4.57
CA LEU A 43 32.17 20.00 4.20
C LEU A 43 31.04 20.08 5.22
N ARG A 44 31.20 20.80 6.35
CA ARG A 44 30.20 20.83 7.43
C ARG A 44 28.81 21.27 6.95
N GLN A 45 28.74 22.27 6.06
CA GLN A 45 27.46 22.76 5.53
C GLN A 45 26.82 21.78 4.54
N VAL A 46 27.63 21.14 3.70
CA VAL A 46 27.20 20.11 2.74
C VAL A 46 26.72 18.86 3.49
N ARG A 47 27.46 18.43 4.51
CA ARG A 47 27.12 17.31 5.39
C ARG A 47 25.79 17.54 6.10
N ASN A 48 25.55 18.73 6.67
CA ASN A 48 24.28 19.04 7.31
C ASN A 48 23.10 19.03 6.33
N ARG A 49 23.29 19.54 5.10
CA ARG A 49 22.26 19.45 4.05
C ARG A 49 22.03 18.01 3.59
N ALA A 50 23.10 17.22 3.44
CA ALA A 50 23.01 15.82 3.04
C ALA A 50 22.29 15.00 4.11
N PHE A 51 22.63 15.16 5.39
CA PHE A 51 21.91 14.54 6.50
C PHE A 51 20.45 14.99 6.55
N ALA A 52 20.17 16.29 6.43
CA ALA A 52 18.78 16.76 6.41
C ALA A 52 17.97 16.15 5.27
N LYS A 53 18.53 16.12 4.04
CA LYS A 53 17.87 15.49 2.89
C LYS A 53 17.71 13.98 3.09
N TRP A 54 18.73 13.29 3.57
CA TRP A 54 18.70 11.86 3.85
C TRP A 54 17.66 11.51 4.92
N THR A 55 17.57 12.30 5.99
CA THR A 55 16.55 12.15 7.03
C THR A 55 15.16 12.42 6.47
N ILE A 56 14.96 13.49 5.68
CA ILE A 56 13.67 13.79 5.06
C ILE A 56 13.27 12.65 4.10
N THR A 57 14.16 12.16 3.25
CA THR A 57 13.83 11.07 2.31
C THR A 57 13.56 9.74 3.00
N THR A 58 14.29 9.45 4.09
CA THR A 58 14.09 8.22 4.87
C THR A 58 12.82 8.31 5.73
N ALA A 59 12.53 9.47 6.32
CA ALA A 59 11.35 9.70 7.14
C ALA A 59 10.07 9.90 6.31
N ALA A 60 10.17 10.41 5.07
CA ALA A 60 9.04 10.60 4.16
C ALA A 60 8.27 9.30 3.87
N VAL A 61 8.94 8.14 3.92
CA VAL A 61 8.30 6.83 3.73
C VAL A 61 7.28 6.52 4.83
N PHE A 62 7.49 7.03 6.04
CA PHE A 62 6.60 6.82 7.19
C PHE A 62 5.73 8.04 7.51
N PHE A 63 5.75 9.06 6.66
CA PHE A 63 5.03 10.29 6.90
C PHE A 63 3.50 10.06 6.81
N GLU A 64 2.78 10.40 7.89
CA GLU A 64 1.32 10.34 8.00
C GLU A 64 0.67 8.94 7.88
N VAL A 65 1.41 7.84 8.06
CA VAL A 65 0.81 6.49 8.01
C VAL A 65 -0.33 6.36 9.01
N GLU A 66 -0.13 6.84 10.24
CA GLU A 66 -1.14 6.82 11.30
C GLU A 66 -2.38 7.65 10.92
N GLN A 67 -2.19 8.81 10.27
CA GLN A 67 -3.28 9.71 9.86
C GLN A 67 -4.12 9.17 8.69
N ARG A 68 -3.65 8.12 8.01
CA ARG A 68 -4.31 7.50 6.85
C ARG A 68 -4.98 6.17 7.20
N ILE A 69 -4.99 5.78 8.48
CA ILE A 69 -5.67 4.56 8.97
C ILE A 69 -7.18 4.62 8.67
N ASN A 70 -7.75 5.83 8.59
CA ASN A 70 -9.14 6.06 8.16
C ASN A 70 -9.46 5.60 6.72
N HIS A 71 -8.47 5.33 5.87
CA HIS A 71 -8.69 4.72 4.55
C HIS A 71 -8.94 3.21 4.61
N LEU A 72 -8.67 2.56 5.75
CA LEU A 72 -9.01 1.17 5.99
C LEU A 72 -10.51 1.09 6.32
N LEU A 73 -11.30 0.96 5.26
CA LEU A 73 -12.76 0.96 5.34
C LEU A 73 -13.27 -0.32 6.02
N VAL A 74 -14.11 -0.15 7.05
CA VAL A 74 -14.80 -1.24 7.73
C VAL A 74 -16.31 -1.02 7.65
N TYR A 75 -17.03 -1.94 7.05
CA TYR A 75 -18.49 -1.85 6.99
C TYR A 75 -19.13 -2.26 8.31
N VAL A 76 -20.17 -1.54 8.71
CA VAL A 76 -21.03 -1.92 9.83
C VAL A 76 -22.45 -2.01 9.28
N VAL A 77 -23.00 -3.22 9.30
CA VAL A 77 -24.31 -3.53 8.72
C VAL A 77 -25.20 -4.12 9.80
N ASP A 78 -26.32 -3.45 10.05
CA ASP A 78 -27.26 -3.80 11.10
C ASP A 78 -28.48 -4.53 10.53
N PHE A 79 -28.54 -5.86 10.67
CA PHE A 79 -29.72 -6.63 10.29
C PHE A 79 -30.71 -6.86 11.45
N ASP A 80 -30.49 -6.24 12.61
CA ASP A 80 -31.34 -6.41 13.78
C ASP A 80 -32.66 -5.64 13.63
N GLY A 81 -33.79 -6.38 13.67
CA GLY A 81 -35.14 -5.79 13.53
C GLY A 81 -35.55 -5.43 12.10
N VAL A 82 -34.89 -6.00 11.08
CA VAL A 82 -35.23 -5.82 9.65
C VAL A 82 -36.30 -6.84 9.20
N PRO A 83 -37.26 -6.47 8.33
CA PRO A 83 -38.26 -7.41 7.80
C PRO A 83 -37.62 -8.66 7.17
N PRO A 84 -38.15 -9.88 7.39
CA PRO A 84 -39.43 -10.22 8.02
C PRO A 84 -39.41 -10.31 9.57
N TYR A 85 -38.32 -9.93 10.20
CA TYR A 85 -38.06 -10.10 11.63
C TYR A 85 -38.37 -8.86 12.49
N ASP A 86 -38.96 -7.84 11.85
CA ASP A 86 -39.48 -6.61 12.45
C ASP A 86 -40.69 -6.85 13.39
N ASN A 87 -41.33 -8.01 13.31
CA ASN A 87 -42.57 -8.33 14.04
C ASN A 87 -42.36 -9.08 15.37
N THR A 88 -41.17 -9.02 15.97
CA THR A 88 -40.86 -9.73 17.22
C THR A 88 -41.43 -9.08 18.49
N GLY A 89 -42.03 -7.89 18.39
CA GLY A 89 -42.73 -7.20 19.48
C GLY A 89 -41.82 -6.58 20.54
N ASN A 90 -40.50 -6.69 20.41
CA ASN A 90 -39.50 -6.07 21.28
C ASN A 90 -38.70 -5.01 20.50
N PRO A 91 -38.30 -3.89 21.12
CA PRO A 91 -37.45 -2.89 20.47
C PRO A 91 -36.05 -3.46 20.18
N SER A 92 -35.49 -3.17 19.01
CA SER A 92 -34.10 -3.52 18.68
C SER A 92 -33.12 -2.74 19.57
N LEU A 93 -32.11 -3.43 20.09
CA LEU A 93 -31.13 -2.89 21.04
C LEU A 93 -29.70 -3.05 20.53
N VAL A 94 -29.34 -4.25 20.10
CA VAL A 94 -27.96 -4.61 19.72
C VAL A 94 -27.51 -3.78 18.52
N GLY A 95 -28.27 -3.81 17.43
CA GLY A 95 -27.98 -3.07 16.20
C GLY A 95 -27.82 -1.56 16.37
N PRO A 96 -28.85 -0.87 16.92
CA PRO A 96 -28.80 0.56 17.18
C PRO A 96 -27.68 0.98 18.15
N THR A 97 -27.32 0.12 19.11
CA THR A 97 -26.23 0.43 20.05
C THR A 97 -24.87 0.38 19.39
N ILE A 98 -24.64 -0.61 18.51
CA ILE A 98 -23.38 -0.76 17.77
C ILE A 98 -23.21 0.38 16.77
N THR A 99 -24.26 0.72 16.02
CA THR A 99 -24.23 1.86 15.08
C THR A 99 -23.99 3.19 15.80
N ARG A 100 -24.61 3.40 16.96
CA ARG A 100 -24.34 4.58 17.80
C ARG A 100 -22.89 4.65 18.31
N LEU A 101 -22.29 3.51 18.68
CA LEU A 101 -20.88 3.47 19.07
C LEU A 101 -19.97 3.90 17.92
N VAL A 102 -20.27 3.45 16.69
CA VAL A 102 -19.54 3.87 15.49
C VAL A 102 -19.65 5.39 15.28
N GLU A 103 -20.86 5.94 15.36
CA GLU A 103 -21.08 7.40 15.24
C GLU A 103 -20.31 8.18 16.31
N GLN A 104 -20.30 7.68 17.56
CA GLN A 104 -19.53 8.27 18.65
C GLN A 104 -18.04 8.28 18.36
N GLN A 105 -17.49 7.16 17.89
CA GLN A 105 -16.07 7.06 17.52
C GLN A 105 -15.71 8.00 16.38
N LEU A 106 -16.52 8.05 15.32
CA LEU A 106 -16.32 8.96 14.18
C LEU A 106 -16.39 10.45 14.59
N SER A 107 -17.23 10.78 15.59
CA SER A 107 -17.36 12.14 16.11
C SER A 107 -16.28 12.54 17.13
N SER A 108 -15.59 11.57 17.74
CA SER A 108 -14.64 11.79 18.84
C SER A 108 -13.35 12.51 18.42
N GLY A 109 -13.07 12.57 17.11
CA GLY A 109 -11.83 13.14 16.57
C GLY A 109 -10.58 12.29 16.84
N GLN A 110 -10.73 11.09 17.42
CA GLN A 110 -9.65 10.12 17.53
C GLN A 110 -9.35 9.48 16.17
N LEU A 111 -8.11 9.05 15.98
CA LEU A 111 -7.69 8.28 14.81
C LEU A 111 -8.32 6.89 14.89
N THR A 112 -9.39 6.68 14.12
CA THR A 112 -10.08 5.41 14.00
C THR A 112 -9.97 4.85 12.59
N LEU A 113 -10.36 3.59 12.42
CA LEU A 113 -10.59 3.01 11.09
C LEU A 113 -11.70 3.79 10.38
N GLY A 114 -11.76 3.62 9.05
CA GLY A 114 -12.80 4.20 8.22
C GLY A 114 -14.12 3.46 8.38
N PHE A 115 -14.80 3.61 9.51
CA PHE A 115 -16.10 2.95 9.69
C PHE A 115 -17.15 3.55 8.76
N GLY A 116 -17.80 2.68 7.98
CA GLY A 116 -18.90 3.04 7.08
C GLY A 116 -20.16 2.27 7.46
N ILE A 117 -21.16 2.96 8.02
CA ILE A 117 -22.47 2.35 8.29
C ILE A 117 -23.20 2.20 6.95
N ARG A 118 -23.64 0.97 6.64
CA ARG A 118 -24.39 0.66 5.42
C ARG A 118 -25.74 0.03 5.78
N PRO A 119 -26.83 0.44 5.14
CA PRO A 119 -28.12 -0.19 5.35
C PRO A 119 -28.12 -1.62 4.76
N PRO A 120 -28.83 -2.57 5.37
CA PRO A 120 -29.00 -3.93 4.84
C PRO A 120 -29.57 -4.01 3.42
N SER A 121 -30.32 -2.98 3.00
CA SER A 121 -30.89 -2.87 1.65
C SER A 121 -29.83 -2.85 0.56
N ASP A 122 -28.63 -2.37 0.87
CA ASP A 122 -27.51 -2.34 -0.08
C ASP A 122 -26.97 -3.75 -0.39
N PHE A 123 -27.35 -4.74 0.44
CA PHE A 123 -26.91 -6.14 0.37
C PHE A 123 -28.10 -7.09 0.24
N GLU A 124 -29.21 -6.62 -0.34
CA GLU A 124 -30.45 -7.39 -0.55
C GLU A 124 -31.01 -8.04 0.73
N ASN A 125 -30.67 -7.49 1.91
CA ASN A 125 -30.98 -8.04 3.23
C ASN A 125 -30.37 -9.43 3.51
N ASP A 126 -29.28 -9.80 2.84
CA ASP A 126 -28.54 -11.05 3.08
C ASP A 126 -27.14 -10.76 3.68
N PRO A 127 -26.85 -11.25 4.90
CA PRO A 127 -25.50 -11.16 5.48
C PRO A 127 -24.40 -11.78 4.61
N LEU A 128 -24.71 -12.79 3.77
CA LEU A 128 -23.73 -13.39 2.87
C LEU A 128 -23.26 -12.42 1.79
N GLN A 129 -24.11 -11.48 1.35
CA GLN A 129 -23.70 -10.45 0.40
C GLN A 129 -22.73 -9.45 1.02
N VAL A 130 -22.83 -9.20 2.33
CA VAL A 130 -21.82 -8.42 3.05
C VAL A 130 -20.47 -9.14 3.05
N ARG A 131 -20.47 -10.47 3.25
CA ARG A 131 -19.26 -11.29 3.13
C ARG A 131 -18.68 -11.23 1.72
N GLN A 132 -19.53 -11.30 0.71
CA GLN A 132 -19.13 -11.17 -0.69
C GLN A 132 -18.50 -9.80 -0.98
N ALA A 133 -19.04 -8.71 -0.43
CA ALA A 133 -18.45 -7.38 -0.58
C ALA A 133 -17.06 -7.27 0.05
N VAL A 134 -16.85 -7.91 1.22
CA VAL A 134 -15.51 -8.05 1.80
C VAL A 134 -14.60 -8.85 0.86
N TYR A 135 -15.06 -10.01 0.37
CA TYR A 135 -14.33 -10.84 -0.60
C TYR A 135 -13.86 -10.05 -1.83
N ASN A 136 -14.76 -9.25 -2.40
CA ASN A 136 -14.53 -8.41 -3.59
C ASN A 136 -13.66 -7.16 -3.34
N TRP A 137 -13.12 -6.99 -2.13
CA TRP A 137 -12.28 -5.87 -1.71
C TRP A 137 -12.98 -4.50 -1.61
N ASP A 138 -14.32 -4.47 -1.57
CA ASP A 138 -15.08 -3.22 -1.36
C ASP A 138 -14.84 -2.62 0.03
N ALA A 139 -14.52 -3.46 1.02
CA ALA A 139 -14.05 -3.09 2.36
C ALA A 139 -12.94 -4.03 2.83
N TRP A 140 -12.18 -3.61 3.84
CA TRP A 140 -11.14 -4.45 4.47
C TRP A 140 -11.72 -5.46 5.46
N ALA A 141 -12.77 -5.07 6.18
CA ALA A 141 -13.51 -5.93 7.08
C ALA A 141 -14.98 -5.46 7.16
N ALA A 142 -15.85 -6.31 7.70
CA ALA A 142 -17.22 -5.97 8.00
C ALA A 142 -17.63 -6.49 9.38
N ILE A 143 -18.39 -5.67 10.10
CA ILE A 143 -19.10 -6.03 11.32
C ILE A 143 -20.57 -6.18 10.96
N ILE A 144 -21.07 -7.41 11.06
CA ILE A 144 -22.45 -7.75 10.74
C ILE A 144 -23.17 -8.02 12.06
N VAL A 145 -24.21 -7.25 12.36
CA VAL A 145 -25.15 -7.60 13.43
C VAL A 145 -26.15 -8.57 12.83
N ASN A 146 -26.24 -9.78 13.40
CA ASN A 146 -27.07 -10.83 12.82
C ASN A 146 -28.56 -10.52 12.97
N LEU A 147 -29.35 -11.12 12.07
CA LEU A 147 -30.80 -11.06 12.16
C LEU A 147 -31.26 -11.61 13.51
N ASN A 148 -32.26 -10.96 14.12
CA ASN A 148 -32.83 -11.33 15.42
C ASN A 148 -31.84 -11.31 16.60
N ALA A 149 -30.69 -10.64 16.53
CA ALA A 149 -29.75 -10.60 17.65
C ALA A 149 -30.42 -10.15 18.95
N THR A 150 -31.23 -9.08 18.88
CA THR A 150 -31.99 -8.61 20.05
C THR A 150 -33.12 -9.57 20.44
N ALA A 151 -33.89 -10.07 19.48
CA ALA A 151 -35.00 -10.98 19.76
C ALA A 151 -34.53 -12.30 20.41
N MET A 152 -33.35 -12.81 20.03
CA MET A 152 -32.73 -13.98 20.63
C MET A 152 -32.25 -13.73 22.06
N LEU A 153 -31.81 -12.52 22.39
CA LEU A 153 -31.52 -12.12 23.78
C LEU A 153 -32.79 -12.11 24.63
N TYR A 154 -33.86 -11.48 24.14
CA TYR A 154 -35.15 -11.48 24.83
C TYR A 154 -35.70 -12.88 25.02
N SER A 155 -35.64 -13.75 24.01
CA SER A 155 -36.11 -15.13 24.13
C SER A 155 -35.26 -15.94 25.11
N ALA A 156 -33.93 -15.75 25.11
CA ALA A 156 -33.04 -16.46 26.03
C ALA A 156 -33.39 -16.18 27.50
N ILE A 157 -33.70 -14.93 27.85
CA ILE A 157 -34.14 -14.57 29.21
C ILE A 157 -35.59 -14.95 29.46
N ALA A 158 -36.48 -14.83 28.48
CA ALA A 158 -37.89 -15.17 28.65
C ALA A 158 -38.11 -16.68 28.88
N THR A 159 -37.31 -17.55 28.25
CA THR A 159 -37.45 -19.01 28.35
C THR A 159 -36.38 -19.69 29.21
N GLY A 160 -35.34 -18.97 29.64
CA GLY A 160 -34.19 -19.57 30.33
C GLY A 160 -33.37 -20.49 29.44
N ASN A 161 -33.11 -20.07 28.18
CA ASN A 161 -32.43 -20.89 27.20
C ASN A 161 -30.93 -21.05 27.53
N THR A 162 -30.56 -22.21 28.09
CA THR A 162 -29.16 -22.57 28.40
C THR A 162 -28.29 -22.75 27.16
N SER A 163 -28.89 -22.97 25.98
CA SER A 163 -28.19 -23.14 24.70
C SER A 163 -27.99 -21.83 23.93
N TYR A 164 -28.35 -20.68 24.50
CA TYR A 164 -28.05 -19.38 23.90
C TYR A 164 -26.54 -19.16 23.81
N ASP A 165 -26.05 -18.88 22.60
CA ASP A 165 -24.65 -18.55 22.33
C ASP A 165 -24.50 -17.05 22.01
N PRO A 166 -23.82 -16.27 22.87
CA PRO A 166 -23.53 -14.86 22.62
C PRO A 166 -22.78 -14.60 21.32
N LEU A 167 -21.89 -15.52 20.89
CA LEU A 167 -21.09 -15.35 19.67
C LEU A 167 -21.94 -15.33 18.40
N GLY A 168 -23.17 -15.84 18.46
CA GLY A 168 -24.16 -15.78 17.38
C GLY A 168 -24.80 -14.41 17.18
N ALA A 169 -24.54 -13.42 18.04
CA ALA A 169 -25.17 -12.09 17.92
C ALA A 169 -24.55 -11.23 16.82
N CYS A 170 -23.21 -11.21 16.72
CA CYS A 170 -22.48 -10.39 15.76
C CYS A 170 -21.40 -11.20 15.05
N GLN A 171 -20.96 -10.73 13.88
CA GLN A 171 -19.90 -11.34 13.10
C GLN A 171 -18.86 -10.29 12.71
N LEU A 172 -17.59 -10.62 12.87
CA LEU A 172 -16.47 -9.90 12.26
C LEU A 172 -16.00 -10.71 11.05
N VAL A 173 -16.13 -10.15 9.85
CA VAL A 173 -15.73 -10.79 8.60
C VAL A 173 -14.54 -10.05 8.01
N PHE A 174 -13.48 -10.76 7.66
CA PHE A 174 -12.24 -10.16 7.16
C PHE A 174 -11.44 -11.10 6.27
N GLN A 175 -10.36 -10.59 5.68
CA GLN A 175 -9.36 -11.33 4.93
C GLN A 175 -7.96 -10.85 5.30
N ASP A 176 -7.19 -11.67 6.01
CA ASP A 176 -5.81 -11.34 6.36
C ASP A 176 -4.85 -11.56 5.17
N SER A 177 -5.18 -12.42 4.20
CA SER A 177 -4.36 -12.67 3.00
C SER A 177 -4.16 -11.46 2.10
N ARG A 178 -5.00 -10.42 2.24
CA ARG A 178 -4.85 -9.17 1.51
C ARG A 178 -3.57 -8.43 1.92
N ASP A 179 -3.30 -8.37 3.23
CA ASP A 179 -2.08 -7.84 3.83
C ASP A 179 -2.06 -8.24 5.31
N ASP A 180 -1.32 -9.30 5.63
CA ASP A 180 -1.24 -9.87 6.97
C ASP A 180 -0.62 -8.88 7.96
N THR A 181 0.40 -8.16 7.50
CA THR A 181 1.12 -7.16 8.27
C THR A 181 0.20 -6.01 8.64
N ASN A 182 -0.63 -5.54 7.71
CA ASN A 182 -1.60 -4.48 7.98
C ASN A 182 -2.72 -4.94 8.94
N TRP A 183 -3.21 -6.17 8.75
CA TRP A 183 -4.22 -6.77 9.62
C TRP A 183 -3.76 -6.85 11.08
N TYR A 184 -2.62 -7.50 11.32
CA TYR A 184 -2.16 -7.77 12.68
C TYR A 184 -1.61 -6.52 13.40
N ASN A 185 -0.96 -5.59 12.68
CA ASN A 185 -0.35 -4.42 13.32
C ASN A 185 -1.28 -3.23 13.49
N PHE A 186 -2.31 -3.08 12.63
CA PHE A 186 -3.19 -1.90 12.65
C PHE A 186 -4.66 -2.23 12.88
N MET A 187 -5.26 -3.10 12.06
CA MET A 187 -6.71 -3.30 12.09
C MET A 187 -7.18 -4.12 13.31
N LEU A 188 -6.53 -5.26 13.58
CA LEU A 188 -6.96 -6.18 14.63
C LEU A 188 -6.97 -5.54 16.04
N PRO A 189 -5.94 -4.78 16.47
CA PRO A 189 -5.97 -4.12 17.78
C PRO A 189 -7.13 -3.13 17.93
N ILE A 190 -7.39 -2.32 16.89
CA ILE A 190 -8.47 -1.32 16.90
C ILE A 190 -9.84 -2.00 16.90
N LEU A 191 -10.03 -3.02 16.06
CA LEU A 191 -11.29 -3.78 15.99
C LEU A 191 -11.54 -4.58 17.28
N SER A 192 -10.52 -5.17 17.88
CA SER A 192 -10.63 -5.87 19.16
C SER A 192 -11.09 -4.93 20.28
N GLN A 193 -10.52 -3.71 20.34
CA GLN A 193 -10.96 -2.69 21.27
C GLN A 193 -12.42 -2.25 21.00
N PHE A 194 -12.78 -2.02 19.73
CA PHE A 194 -14.15 -1.69 19.34
C PHE A 194 -15.15 -2.77 19.76
N MET A 195 -14.84 -4.05 19.49
CA MET A 195 -15.70 -5.17 19.85
C MET A 195 -15.88 -5.26 21.37
N ALA A 196 -14.82 -5.11 22.15
CA ALA A 196 -14.90 -5.11 23.61
C ALA A 196 -15.75 -3.95 24.16
N GLU A 197 -15.62 -2.76 23.56
CA GLU A 197 -16.44 -1.58 23.91
C GLU A 197 -17.90 -1.79 23.53
N ALA A 198 -18.18 -2.34 22.34
CA ALA A 198 -19.51 -2.69 21.88
C ALA A 198 -20.19 -3.69 22.82
N GLN A 199 -19.50 -4.77 23.19
CA GLN A 199 -20.00 -5.75 24.17
C GLN A 199 -20.31 -5.09 25.52
N SER A 200 -19.42 -4.23 26.01
CA SER A 200 -19.63 -3.50 27.26
C SER A 200 -20.83 -2.54 27.21
N MET A 201 -21.02 -1.84 26.10
CA MET A 201 -22.12 -0.89 25.93
C MET A 201 -23.47 -1.60 25.83
N VAL A 202 -23.55 -2.64 24.98
CA VAL A 202 -24.76 -3.46 24.83
C VAL A 202 -25.08 -4.18 26.14
N GLY A 203 -24.09 -4.82 26.77
CA GLY A 203 -24.28 -5.53 28.03
C GLY A 203 -24.79 -4.62 29.15
N ARG A 204 -24.30 -3.38 29.26
CA ARG A 204 -24.80 -2.40 30.24
C ARG A 204 -26.25 -2.00 29.99
N GLN A 205 -26.62 -1.68 28.75
CA GLN A 205 -28.00 -1.30 28.41
C GLN A 205 -28.96 -2.49 28.57
N TRP A 206 -28.52 -3.67 28.15
CA TRP A 206 -29.27 -4.91 28.28
C TRP A 206 -29.52 -5.28 29.73
N ALA A 207 -28.48 -5.27 30.58
CA ALA A 207 -28.62 -5.55 31.99
C ALA A 207 -29.57 -4.59 32.68
N GLN A 208 -29.55 -3.28 32.34
CA GLN A 208 -30.50 -2.31 32.88
C GLN A 208 -31.94 -2.62 32.48
N LEU A 209 -32.19 -2.97 31.21
CA LEU A 209 -33.52 -3.33 30.72
C LEU A 209 -34.05 -4.61 31.38
N VAL A 210 -33.21 -5.64 31.47
CA VAL A 210 -33.59 -6.91 32.09
C VAL A 210 -33.85 -6.73 33.58
N LEU A 211 -33.01 -5.98 34.31
CA LEU A 211 -33.21 -5.72 35.74
C LEU A 211 -34.48 -4.90 36.03
N GLN A 212 -34.86 -3.97 35.15
CA GLN A 212 -36.14 -3.26 35.26
C GLN A 212 -37.34 -4.21 35.11
N ASN A 213 -37.22 -5.21 34.24
CA ASN A 213 -38.25 -6.21 34.00
C ASN A 213 -38.20 -7.41 34.96
N ALA A 214 -37.15 -7.54 35.79
CA ALA A 214 -36.91 -8.66 36.70
C ALA A 214 -37.84 -8.68 37.95
N SER A 215 -38.98 -7.99 37.89
CA SER A 215 -39.99 -8.01 38.96
C SER A 215 -40.76 -9.35 39.01
N ASP A 216 -40.73 -10.12 37.91
CA ASP A 216 -41.36 -11.44 37.82
C ASP A 216 -40.40 -12.53 38.35
N PRO A 217 -40.81 -13.32 39.36
CA PRO A 217 -40.03 -14.45 39.88
C PRO A 217 -39.62 -15.47 38.81
N THR A 218 -40.37 -15.58 37.71
CA THR A 218 -40.04 -16.50 36.60
C THR A 218 -38.87 -15.98 35.77
N THR A 219 -38.83 -14.68 35.47
CA THR A 219 -37.71 -14.04 34.76
C THR A 219 -36.41 -14.15 35.55
N LEU A 220 -36.45 -13.95 36.88
CA LEU A 220 -35.27 -14.12 37.74
C LEU A 220 -34.71 -15.54 37.70
N ARG A 221 -35.56 -16.57 37.72
CA ARG A 221 -35.11 -17.96 37.59
C ARG A 221 -34.52 -18.25 36.21
N ASN A 222 -35.10 -17.68 35.17
CA ASN A 222 -34.61 -17.86 33.80
C ASN A 222 -33.27 -17.15 33.57
N MET A 223 -33.06 -16.00 34.21
CA MET A 223 -31.78 -15.30 34.25
C MET A 223 -30.68 -16.14 34.93
N GLU A 224 -31.01 -16.79 36.04
CA GLU A 224 -30.09 -17.74 36.71
C GLU A 224 -29.78 -18.95 35.81
N ALA A 225 -30.75 -19.40 35.00
CA ALA A 225 -30.55 -20.50 34.07
C ALA A 225 -29.70 -20.13 32.84
N ALA A 226 -29.73 -18.87 32.38
CA ALA A 226 -28.99 -18.40 31.21
C ALA A 226 -28.08 -17.20 31.52
N PRO A 227 -27.07 -17.35 32.39
CA PRO A 227 -26.19 -16.25 32.80
C PRO A 227 -25.42 -15.63 31.61
N GLN A 228 -25.11 -16.43 30.59
CA GLN A 228 -24.40 -15.99 29.38
C GLN A 228 -25.21 -14.99 28.55
N ALA A 229 -26.54 -15.01 28.64
CA ALA A 229 -27.42 -14.03 28.01
C ALA A 229 -27.40 -12.66 28.72
N ILE A 230 -26.82 -12.57 29.92
CA ILE A 230 -26.65 -11.32 30.68
C ILE A 230 -25.22 -10.79 30.53
N ASN A 231 -24.23 -11.67 30.68
CA ASN A 231 -22.82 -11.31 30.56
C ASN A 231 -22.09 -12.46 29.83
N PRO A 232 -21.54 -12.23 28.62
CA PRO A 232 -21.34 -10.95 27.93
C PRO A 232 -22.56 -10.39 27.18
N ALA A 233 -23.71 -11.07 27.23
CA ALA A 233 -24.90 -10.81 26.42
C ALA A 233 -24.66 -11.04 24.92
N ILE A 234 -23.77 -10.27 24.30
CA ILE A 234 -23.39 -10.42 22.90
C ILE A 234 -21.92 -10.78 22.75
N GLY A 235 -21.60 -11.39 21.62
CA GLY A 235 -20.25 -11.72 21.19
C GLY A 235 -20.11 -11.60 19.67
N PHE A 236 -18.86 -11.60 19.22
CA PHE A 236 -18.49 -11.48 17.83
C PHE A 236 -17.85 -12.79 17.37
N SER A 237 -18.48 -13.45 16.39
CA SER A 237 -17.86 -14.57 15.69
C SER A 237 -16.90 -14.03 14.62
N GLU A 238 -15.66 -14.50 14.63
CA GLU A 238 -14.64 -14.10 13.65
C GLU A 238 -14.63 -15.04 12.46
N PHE A 239 -14.82 -14.50 11.26
CA PHE A 239 -14.82 -15.23 10.00
C PHE A 239 -13.75 -14.66 9.05
N ASN A 240 -12.62 -15.35 8.98
CA ASN A 240 -11.61 -15.08 7.96
C ASN A 240 -11.98 -15.81 6.68
N LEU A 241 -12.38 -15.07 5.64
CA LEU A 241 -12.80 -15.66 4.36
C LEU A 241 -11.61 -16.28 3.62
N CYS A 242 -10.46 -15.61 3.65
CA CYS A 242 -9.26 -16.04 2.96
C CYS A 242 -8.03 -15.87 3.88
N PRO A 243 -7.70 -16.91 4.67
CA PRO A 243 -6.57 -16.91 5.57
C PRO A 243 -5.24 -16.89 4.82
N PHE A 244 -4.22 -16.20 5.32
CA PHE A 244 -2.88 -16.24 4.74
C PHE A 244 -2.12 -17.50 5.15
N TYR A 245 -2.36 -18.61 4.43
CA TYR A 245 -1.78 -19.91 4.76
C TYR A 245 -1.55 -20.78 3.49
N PRO A 246 -0.49 -21.61 3.41
CA PRO A 246 0.60 -21.79 4.38
C PRO A 246 1.60 -20.63 4.37
N TYR A 247 2.22 -20.37 5.52
CA TYR A 247 3.23 -19.32 5.70
C TYR A 247 4.51 -19.53 4.87
N THR A 248 4.70 -20.71 4.27
CA THR A 248 5.77 -20.96 3.30
C THR A 248 5.66 -20.09 2.04
N GLY A 249 4.48 -19.52 1.77
CA GLY A 249 4.25 -18.55 0.69
C GLY A 249 4.81 -17.14 0.99
N ILE A 250 5.11 -16.79 2.25
CA ILE A 250 5.60 -15.44 2.63
C ILE A 250 6.78 -14.99 1.76
N PRO A 251 7.87 -15.77 1.62
CA PRO A 251 9.04 -15.31 0.88
C PRO A 251 8.75 -15.09 -0.60
N ALA A 252 7.83 -15.88 -1.18
CA ALA A 252 7.45 -15.77 -2.58
C ALA A 252 6.66 -14.47 -2.87
N VAL A 253 5.83 -14.00 -1.94
CA VAL A 253 5.04 -12.77 -2.10
C VAL A 253 5.84 -11.52 -1.69
N SER A 254 6.56 -11.58 -0.56
CA SER A 254 7.27 -10.43 0.01
C SER A 254 8.59 -10.12 -0.70
N ILE A 255 9.43 -11.14 -0.93
CA ILE A 255 10.79 -10.98 -1.47
C ILE A 255 10.84 -11.42 -2.94
N GLY A 256 9.97 -12.34 -3.35
CA GLY A 256 9.95 -12.90 -4.68
C GLY A 256 9.81 -11.86 -5.81
N LEU A 257 8.95 -10.85 -5.62
CA LEU A 257 8.79 -9.75 -6.58
C LEU A 257 10.10 -8.96 -6.79
N ILE A 258 10.92 -8.80 -5.75
CA ILE A 258 12.22 -8.13 -5.85
C ILE A 258 13.18 -8.96 -6.69
N TYR A 259 13.23 -10.28 -6.47
CA TYR A 259 14.06 -11.16 -7.30
C TYR A 259 13.61 -11.16 -8.76
N LEU A 260 12.31 -11.12 -9.02
CA LEU A 260 11.75 -11.02 -10.36
C LEU A 260 12.23 -9.73 -11.07
N ILE A 261 12.22 -8.59 -10.37
CA ILE A 261 12.77 -7.32 -10.88
C ILE A 261 14.26 -7.43 -11.15
N ILE A 262 15.04 -7.96 -10.19
CA ILE A 262 16.50 -8.09 -10.30
C ILE A 262 16.89 -8.95 -11.50
N ILE A 263 16.27 -10.13 -11.65
CA ILE A 263 16.53 -11.05 -12.76
C ILE A 263 16.16 -10.39 -14.08
N SER A 264 15.02 -9.69 -14.14
CA SER A 264 14.58 -8.99 -15.35
C SER A 264 15.53 -7.84 -15.75
N PHE A 265 16.01 -7.07 -14.77
CA PHE A 265 16.95 -5.97 -14.98
C PHE A 265 18.33 -6.43 -15.45
N PHE A 266 18.91 -7.43 -14.78
CA PHE A 266 20.25 -7.90 -15.11
C PHE A 266 20.29 -8.79 -16.35
N SER A 267 19.15 -9.33 -16.82
CA SER A 267 19.11 -10.16 -18.03
C SER A 267 19.76 -9.46 -19.23
N PHE A 268 19.46 -8.17 -19.43
CA PHE A 268 20.03 -7.38 -20.53
C PHE A 268 21.56 -7.33 -20.46
N SER A 269 22.12 -7.13 -19.27
CA SER A 269 23.57 -7.06 -19.05
C SER A 269 24.24 -8.42 -19.30
N PHE A 270 23.61 -9.53 -18.89
CA PHE A 270 24.14 -10.87 -19.13
C PHE A 270 24.18 -11.24 -20.62
N TYR A 271 23.17 -10.83 -21.40
CA TYR A 271 23.10 -11.13 -22.83
C TYR A 271 23.86 -10.12 -23.70
N LEU A 272 24.39 -9.03 -23.14
CA LEU A 272 25.11 -7.99 -23.89
C LEU A 272 26.27 -8.56 -24.72
N LEU A 273 27.08 -9.45 -24.14
CA LEU A 273 28.22 -10.07 -24.84
C LEU A 273 27.79 -10.88 -26.06
N ILE A 274 26.61 -11.50 -26.00
CA ILE A 274 26.03 -12.27 -27.11
C ILE A 274 25.56 -11.31 -28.22
N HIS A 275 24.89 -10.22 -27.85
CA HIS A 275 24.46 -9.20 -28.81
C HIS A 275 25.64 -8.50 -29.50
N MET A 276 26.75 -8.28 -28.78
CA MET A 276 27.96 -7.67 -29.32
C MET A 276 28.70 -8.52 -30.35
N GLN A 277 28.45 -9.84 -30.41
CA GLN A 277 29.01 -10.68 -31.47
C GLN A 277 28.47 -10.27 -32.84
N TYR A 278 27.19 -9.91 -32.95
CA TYR A 278 26.58 -9.48 -34.22
C TYR A 278 27.06 -8.13 -34.76
N ILE A 279 27.74 -7.35 -33.91
CA ILE A 279 28.29 -6.03 -34.24
C ILE A 279 29.80 -6.13 -34.53
N ASN A 280 30.53 -6.95 -33.76
CA ASN A 280 31.97 -7.10 -33.91
C ASN A 280 32.31 -8.07 -35.06
N PRO A 281 33.03 -7.64 -36.11
CA PRO A 281 33.34 -8.49 -37.25
C PRO A 281 34.45 -9.49 -36.90
N LYS A 282 34.08 -10.58 -36.20
CA LYS A 282 34.94 -11.76 -35.99
C LYS A 282 34.55 -12.84 -37.01
N GLY A 283 34.89 -12.61 -38.28
CA GLY A 283 34.68 -13.60 -39.35
C GLY A 283 33.27 -13.59 -39.99
N HIS A 284 32.42 -12.62 -39.68
CA HIS A 284 31.15 -12.39 -40.37
C HIS A 284 30.89 -10.87 -40.57
N PRO A 285 30.12 -10.47 -41.58
CA PRO A 285 29.69 -9.08 -41.74
C PRO A 285 28.74 -8.65 -40.60
N PRO A 286 28.69 -7.35 -40.25
CA PRO A 286 27.81 -6.85 -39.20
C PRO A 286 26.33 -6.95 -39.60
N LEU A 287 25.48 -7.26 -38.62
CA LEU A 287 24.03 -7.39 -38.82
C LEU A 287 23.37 -6.02 -39.07
N LYS A 288 22.33 -5.98 -39.90
CA LYS A 288 21.55 -4.74 -40.13
C LYS A 288 20.89 -4.30 -38.82
N PHE A 289 20.90 -3.00 -38.54
CA PHE A 289 20.42 -2.44 -37.27
C PHE A 289 18.98 -2.83 -36.90
N TYR A 290 18.04 -2.80 -37.87
CA TYR A 290 16.66 -3.20 -37.59
C TYR A 290 16.52 -4.70 -37.26
N GLN A 291 17.34 -5.56 -37.88
CA GLN A 291 17.38 -6.99 -37.59
C GLN A 291 17.99 -7.26 -36.22
N LEU A 292 18.96 -6.44 -35.81
CA LEU A 292 19.55 -6.50 -34.47
C LEU A 292 18.52 -6.11 -33.39
N ILE A 293 17.67 -5.12 -33.65
CA ILE A 293 16.58 -4.74 -32.73
C ILE A 293 15.56 -5.88 -32.61
N ILE A 294 15.11 -6.46 -33.73
CA ILE A 294 14.16 -7.57 -33.72
C ILE A 294 14.77 -8.78 -32.99
N TRP A 295 16.01 -9.14 -33.30
CA TRP A 295 16.73 -10.21 -32.62
C TRP A 295 16.78 -9.98 -31.11
N ARG A 296 17.15 -8.78 -30.67
CA ARG A 296 17.23 -8.44 -29.25
C ARG A 296 15.86 -8.60 -28.57
N TRP A 297 14.80 -8.08 -29.18
CA TRP A 297 13.46 -8.18 -28.61
C TRP A 297 12.98 -9.63 -28.51
N CYS A 298 13.16 -10.43 -29.57
CA CYS A 298 12.83 -11.86 -29.55
C CYS A 298 13.67 -12.65 -28.54
N ALA A 299 14.98 -12.38 -28.44
CA ALA A 299 15.87 -13.04 -27.51
C ALA A 299 15.50 -12.71 -26.05
N THR A 300 15.22 -11.45 -25.74
CA THR A 300 14.77 -11.02 -24.41
C THR A 300 13.42 -11.66 -24.05
N MET A 301 12.43 -11.67 -24.95
CA MET A 301 11.14 -12.32 -24.70
C MET A 301 11.28 -13.83 -24.46
N CYS A 302 12.14 -14.50 -25.24
CA CYS A 302 12.44 -15.91 -25.07
C CYS A 302 13.11 -16.18 -23.72
N ALA A 303 14.09 -15.35 -23.32
CA ALA A 303 14.73 -15.46 -22.02
C ALA A 303 13.74 -15.26 -20.87
N TYR A 304 12.87 -14.25 -20.94
CA TYR A 304 11.83 -14.03 -19.91
C TYR A 304 10.83 -15.18 -19.82
N PHE A 305 10.48 -15.81 -20.94
CA PHE A 305 9.64 -17.02 -20.93
C PHE A 305 10.26 -18.14 -20.09
N PHE A 306 11.53 -18.49 -20.33
CA PHE A 306 12.19 -19.56 -19.59
C PHE A 306 12.54 -19.18 -18.14
N LEU A 307 12.99 -17.94 -17.91
CA LEU A 307 13.34 -17.46 -16.57
C LEU A 307 12.11 -17.36 -15.67
N SER A 308 10.97 -16.86 -16.18
CA SER A 308 9.71 -16.82 -15.43
C SER A 308 9.18 -18.21 -15.10
N LEU A 309 9.36 -19.18 -15.98
CA LEU A 309 8.97 -20.57 -15.73
C LEU A 309 9.86 -21.20 -14.66
N ALA A 310 11.18 -21.06 -14.79
CA ALA A 310 12.14 -21.56 -13.80
C ALA A 310 11.90 -20.93 -12.42
N TYR A 311 11.65 -19.62 -12.38
CA TYR A 311 11.28 -18.90 -11.15
C TYR A 311 9.98 -19.45 -10.54
N SER A 312 8.95 -19.71 -11.36
CA SER A 312 7.66 -20.22 -10.87
C SER A 312 7.77 -21.66 -10.33
N PHE A 313 8.70 -22.47 -10.85
CA PHE A 313 8.98 -23.81 -10.30
C PHE A 313 9.60 -23.78 -8.91
N VAL A 314 10.37 -22.74 -8.57
CA VAL A 314 10.91 -22.58 -7.22
C VAL A 314 9.78 -22.51 -6.18
N SER A 315 8.67 -21.84 -6.50
CA SER A 315 7.50 -21.78 -5.61
C SER A 315 6.85 -23.14 -5.39
N ILE A 316 6.83 -24.01 -6.41
CA ILE A 316 6.36 -25.39 -6.25
C ILE A 316 7.28 -26.17 -5.30
N GLU A 317 8.59 -26.01 -5.43
CA GLU A 317 9.58 -26.72 -4.60
C GLU A 317 9.44 -26.35 -3.11
N PHE A 318 9.13 -25.08 -2.82
CA PHE A 318 8.83 -24.60 -1.46
C PHE A 318 7.47 -25.06 -0.92
N GLN A 319 6.87 -26.09 -1.52
CA GLN A 319 5.60 -26.69 -1.09
C GLN A 319 4.43 -25.71 -1.12
N VAL A 320 4.45 -24.73 -2.04
CA VAL A 320 3.27 -23.92 -2.31
C VAL A 320 2.32 -24.76 -3.17
N SER A 321 1.19 -25.13 -2.58
CA SER A 321 0.17 -25.93 -3.25
C SER A 321 -0.58 -25.09 -4.29
N PHE A 322 -0.50 -25.48 -5.56
CA PHE A 322 -1.28 -24.85 -6.66
C PHE A 322 -2.45 -25.72 -7.15
N THR A 323 -2.56 -26.96 -6.66
CA THR A 323 -3.52 -27.97 -7.12
C THR A 323 -4.39 -28.55 -6.01
N LEU A 324 -3.98 -28.40 -4.75
CA LEU A 324 -4.75 -28.89 -3.59
C LEU A 324 -6.04 -28.08 -3.49
N THR A 325 -7.18 -28.77 -3.41
CA THR A 325 -8.51 -28.13 -3.35
C THR A 325 -9.08 -28.28 -1.96
N ASN A 326 -9.44 -27.17 -1.32
CA ASN A 326 -10.18 -27.15 -0.07
C ASN A 326 -11.62 -27.65 -0.32
N PRO A 327 -12.23 -28.45 0.58
CA PRO A 327 -13.65 -28.80 0.47
C PRO A 327 -14.57 -27.57 0.39
N ILE A 328 -14.16 -26.44 0.96
CA ILE A 328 -14.85 -25.16 0.91
C ILE A 328 -14.21 -24.33 -0.21
N THR A 329 -14.94 -24.17 -1.31
CA THR A 329 -14.54 -23.32 -2.46
C THR A 329 -15.38 -22.05 -2.58
N SER A 330 -16.38 -21.87 -1.71
CA SER A 330 -17.23 -20.67 -1.71
C SER A 330 -16.46 -19.45 -1.18
N GLU A 331 -16.63 -18.32 -1.85
CA GLU A 331 -16.01 -17.03 -1.52
C GLU A 331 -16.52 -16.43 -0.20
N THR A 332 -17.72 -16.83 0.23
CA THR A 332 -18.41 -16.28 1.42
C THR A 332 -18.29 -17.16 2.67
N GLN A 333 -17.72 -18.36 2.52
CA GLN A 333 -17.51 -19.30 3.62
C GLN A 333 -16.09 -19.18 4.16
N VAL A 334 -15.90 -19.53 5.44
CA VAL A 334 -14.55 -19.56 6.02
C VAL A 334 -13.78 -20.73 5.45
N THR A 335 -12.58 -20.44 4.97
CA THR A 335 -11.65 -21.45 4.48
C THR A 335 -11.19 -22.33 5.64
N ASP A 336 -11.28 -23.65 5.47
CA ASP A 336 -10.74 -24.60 6.45
C ASP A 336 -9.22 -24.70 6.32
N ILE A 337 -8.50 -24.13 7.28
CA ILE A 337 -7.03 -24.10 7.31
C ILE A 337 -6.43 -25.52 7.30
N ALA A 338 -7.14 -26.54 7.80
CA ALA A 338 -6.65 -27.93 7.83
C ALA A 338 -6.39 -28.50 6.42
N TYR A 339 -7.09 -28.01 5.41
CA TYR A 339 -6.96 -28.44 4.01
C TYR A 339 -6.16 -27.46 3.15
N GLY A 340 -5.62 -26.39 3.74
CA GLY A 340 -4.93 -25.32 3.01
C GLY A 340 -5.88 -24.43 2.21
N ASN A 341 -5.33 -23.42 1.53
CA ASN A 341 -6.15 -22.47 0.78
C ASN A 341 -6.70 -23.03 -0.54
N PRO A 342 -7.95 -22.71 -0.91
CA PRO A 342 -8.50 -23.08 -2.21
C PRO A 342 -7.73 -22.39 -3.35
N PRO A 343 -7.49 -23.08 -4.47
CA PRO A 343 -6.80 -22.50 -5.61
C PRO A 343 -7.75 -21.57 -6.36
N GLY A 344 -7.41 -20.27 -6.43
CA GLY A 344 -8.30 -19.24 -6.99
C GLY A 344 -8.73 -19.46 -8.45
N TYR A 345 -7.92 -20.18 -9.25
CA TYR A 345 -8.25 -20.53 -10.63
C TYR A 345 -8.32 -22.06 -10.85
N GLY A 346 -8.62 -22.82 -9.79
CA GLY A 346 -8.65 -24.27 -9.85
C GLY A 346 -7.32 -24.86 -10.33
N HIS A 347 -7.38 -25.85 -11.24
CA HIS A 347 -6.18 -26.45 -11.83
C HIS A 347 -5.34 -25.49 -12.69
N GLY A 348 -5.90 -24.34 -13.09
CA GLY A 348 -5.20 -23.31 -13.85
C GLY A 348 -4.35 -22.36 -13.01
N THR A 349 -4.38 -22.46 -11.67
CA THR A 349 -3.74 -21.50 -10.77
C THR A 349 -2.23 -21.37 -11.00
N PHE A 350 -1.54 -22.49 -11.25
CA PHE A 350 -0.11 -22.45 -11.59
C PHE A 350 0.16 -21.70 -12.91
N LEU A 351 -0.67 -21.94 -13.93
CA LEU A 351 -0.52 -21.28 -15.23
C LEU A 351 -0.73 -19.77 -15.09
N VAL A 352 -1.75 -19.34 -14.35
CA VAL A 352 -2.00 -17.91 -14.07
C VAL A 352 -0.85 -17.31 -13.28
N TYR A 353 -0.37 -17.99 -12.24
CA TYR A 353 0.79 -17.55 -11.45
C TYR A 353 2.04 -17.35 -12.33
N TRP A 354 2.35 -18.32 -13.18
CA TRP A 354 3.46 -18.21 -14.13
C TRP A 354 3.27 -17.07 -15.14
N MET A 355 2.07 -16.92 -15.71
CA MET A 355 1.78 -15.84 -16.65
C MET A 355 1.90 -14.46 -16.00
N LEU A 356 1.48 -14.30 -14.73
CA LEU A 356 1.69 -13.07 -13.97
C LEU A 356 3.18 -12.78 -13.78
N ASN A 357 3.98 -13.79 -13.45
CA ASN A 357 5.43 -13.63 -13.37
C ASN A 357 6.06 -13.26 -14.73
N LEU A 358 5.61 -13.88 -15.81
CA LEU A 358 6.08 -13.59 -17.18
C LEU A 358 5.78 -12.15 -17.58
N PHE A 359 4.52 -11.71 -17.46
CA PHE A 359 4.14 -10.34 -17.79
C PHE A 359 4.76 -9.31 -16.84
N GLY A 360 4.94 -9.67 -15.57
CA GLY A 360 5.72 -8.88 -14.62
C GLY A 360 7.15 -8.65 -15.13
N MET A 361 7.85 -9.72 -15.56
CA MET A 361 9.21 -9.62 -16.09
C MET A 361 9.26 -8.81 -17.39
N ILE A 362 8.31 -9.03 -18.31
CA ILE A 362 8.23 -8.29 -19.58
C ILE A 362 8.01 -6.80 -19.32
N SER A 363 7.03 -6.43 -18.48
CA SER A 363 6.68 -5.04 -18.20
C SER A 363 7.85 -4.29 -17.56
N LEU A 364 8.41 -4.86 -16.48
CA LEU A 364 9.50 -4.23 -15.74
C LEU A 364 10.81 -4.24 -16.53
N GLY A 365 11.11 -5.34 -17.22
CA GLY A 365 12.32 -5.52 -18.01
C GLY A 365 12.39 -4.56 -19.19
N LEU A 366 11.31 -4.47 -19.97
CA LEU A 366 11.23 -3.53 -21.09
C LEU A 366 11.28 -2.07 -20.62
N ALA A 367 10.64 -1.73 -19.49
CA ALA A 367 10.76 -0.41 -18.90
C ALA A 367 12.22 -0.07 -18.55
N CYS A 368 12.93 -1.00 -17.90
CA CYS A 368 14.34 -0.84 -17.58
C CYS A 368 15.24 -0.71 -18.81
N GLU A 369 15.03 -1.53 -19.85
CA GLU A 369 15.77 -1.43 -21.10
C GLU A 369 15.56 -0.05 -21.77
N ASN A 370 14.33 0.47 -21.78
CA ASN A 370 14.03 1.78 -22.34
C ASN A 370 14.71 2.90 -21.56
N VAL A 371 14.68 2.84 -20.22
CA VAL A 371 15.39 3.82 -19.37
C VAL A 371 16.90 3.76 -19.62
N ALA A 372 17.48 2.57 -19.73
CA ALA A 372 18.90 2.43 -20.05
C ALA A 372 19.25 3.06 -21.41
N MET A 373 18.39 2.91 -22.42
CA MET A 373 18.58 3.55 -23.72
C MET A 373 18.51 5.08 -23.62
N VAL A 374 17.58 5.63 -22.84
CA VAL A 374 17.51 7.09 -22.56
C VAL A 374 18.80 7.57 -21.89
N VAL A 375 19.30 6.85 -20.89
CA VAL A 375 20.56 7.17 -20.20
C VAL A 375 21.73 7.14 -21.18
N ILE A 376 21.83 6.13 -22.04
CA ILE A 376 22.87 6.04 -23.08
C ILE A 376 22.78 7.21 -24.06
N THR A 377 21.57 7.61 -24.49
CA THR A 377 21.43 8.78 -25.38
C THR A 377 21.90 10.06 -24.71
N ASN A 378 21.62 10.23 -23.41
CA ASN A 378 22.08 11.36 -22.61
C ASN A 378 23.62 11.37 -22.50
N ILE A 379 24.22 10.22 -22.14
CA ILE A 379 25.68 10.07 -22.02
C ILE A 379 26.41 10.24 -23.36
N SER A 380 25.82 9.78 -24.46
CA SER A 380 26.47 9.84 -25.79
C SER A 380 26.81 11.27 -26.23
N THR A 381 26.08 12.27 -25.70
CA THR A 381 26.23 13.69 -26.04
C THR A 381 27.44 14.36 -25.39
N SER A 382 28.04 13.72 -24.37
CA SER A 382 29.22 14.26 -23.68
C SER A 382 30.55 13.76 -24.26
N PHE A 383 30.54 12.67 -25.03
CA PHE A 383 31.77 12.06 -25.56
C PHE A 383 32.24 12.66 -26.90
N TYR A 384 31.35 13.29 -27.65
CA TYR A 384 31.66 13.87 -28.96
C TYR A 384 31.17 15.31 -29.03
N ASP A 385 31.93 16.15 -29.74
CA ASP A 385 31.53 17.52 -29.98
C ASP A 385 30.32 17.56 -30.93
N ILE A 386 29.21 18.11 -30.43
CA ILE A 386 27.92 18.16 -31.14
C ILE A 386 28.02 19.05 -32.38
N GLU A 387 28.97 19.99 -32.45
CA GLU A 387 29.12 20.90 -33.59
C GLU A 387 29.63 20.20 -34.85
N ILE A 388 30.47 19.17 -34.68
CA ILE A 388 30.99 18.33 -35.76
C ILE A 388 30.16 17.05 -35.97
N ALA A 389 29.19 16.78 -35.09
CA ALA A 389 28.33 15.61 -35.18
C ALA A 389 27.21 15.81 -36.23
N PRO A 390 26.69 14.72 -36.83
CA PRO A 390 25.52 14.78 -37.70
C PRO A 390 24.32 15.45 -37.03
N SER A 391 23.48 16.13 -37.82
CA SER A 391 22.34 16.94 -37.35
C SER A 391 21.38 16.22 -36.39
N PHE A 392 21.27 14.89 -36.49
CA PHE A 392 20.51 14.03 -35.58
C PHE A 392 20.94 14.14 -34.10
N TYR A 393 22.24 14.34 -33.84
CA TYR A 393 22.81 14.47 -32.51
C TYR A 393 22.64 15.87 -31.89
N ARG A 394 22.14 16.86 -32.64
CA ARG A 394 21.80 18.19 -32.09
C ARG A 394 20.69 18.14 -31.03
N ARG A 395 19.89 17.07 -30.99
CA ARG A 395 18.97 16.80 -29.86
C ARG A 395 19.70 16.68 -28.53
N GLY A 396 21.02 16.49 -28.57
CA GLY A 396 21.94 16.54 -27.45
C GLY A 396 21.93 17.84 -26.63
N TYR A 397 21.63 18.98 -27.26
CA TYR A 397 21.59 20.26 -26.54
C TYR A 397 20.53 20.34 -25.44
N ALA A 398 19.49 19.50 -25.52
CA ALA A 398 18.42 19.44 -24.52
C ALA A 398 18.75 18.52 -23.32
N TRP A 399 19.79 17.70 -23.42
CA TRP A 399 20.13 16.74 -22.36
C TRP A 399 21.00 17.37 -21.27
N PRO A 400 20.78 17.01 -19.99
CA PRO A 400 21.45 17.64 -18.85
C PRO A 400 22.96 17.31 -18.75
N LEU A 401 23.43 16.19 -19.31
CA LEU A 401 24.87 15.90 -19.30
C LEU A 401 25.65 16.80 -20.24
N HIS A 402 25.05 17.28 -21.34
CA HIS A 402 25.71 18.23 -22.24
C HIS A 402 25.91 19.60 -21.58
N SER A 403 24.90 20.10 -20.87
CA SER A 403 25.03 21.35 -20.11
C SER A 403 26.01 21.21 -18.95
N GLY A 404 26.01 20.07 -18.25
CA GLY A 404 27.00 19.75 -17.22
C GLY A 404 28.43 19.72 -17.75
N TRP A 405 28.67 19.00 -18.86
CA TRP A 405 29.97 18.92 -19.52
C TRP A 405 30.48 20.30 -19.98
N LYS A 406 29.61 21.12 -20.61
CA LYS A 406 29.96 22.48 -21.02
C LYS A 406 30.40 23.34 -19.84
N THR A 407 29.69 23.22 -18.72
CA THR A 407 30.00 23.95 -17.50
C THR A 407 31.33 23.48 -16.92
N GLN A 408 31.58 22.18 -16.86
CA GLN A 408 32.86 21.63 -16.38
C GLN A 408 34.04 22.03 -17.26
N ARG A 409 33.92 21.99 -18.59
CA ARG A 409 34.97 22.51 -19.48
C ARG A 409 35.12 24.02 -19.35
N GLY A 410 34.03 24.76 -19.23
CA GLY A 410 34.06 26.19 -18.94
C GLY A 410 34.89 26.51 -17.68
N ILE A 411 34.70 25.71 -16.63
CA ILE A 411 35.47 25.82 -15.39
C ILE A 411 36.95 25.42 -15.59
N HIS A 412 37.28 24.43 -16.43
CA HIS A 412 38.66 23.96 -16.60
C HIS A 412 39.47 24.66 -17.72
N GLU A 413 38.82 25.24 -18.75
CA GLU A 413 39.47 25.92 -19.88
C GLU A 413 39.50 27.46 -19.71
N TYR A 414 38.54 28.04 -18.97
CA TYR A 414 38.50 29.49 -18.70
C TYR A 414 38.90 29.86 -17.28
N TRP A 415 39.17 28.88 -16.41
CA TRP A 415 39.99 29.08 -15.22
C TRP A 415 41.41 28.69 -15.60
N PRO A 416 42.35 29.64 -15.75
CA PRO A 416 43.72 29.29 -16.07
C PRO A 416 44.23 28.34 -14.97
N MET A 417 44.77 27.19 -15.38
CA MET A 417 45.71 26.47 -14.54
C MET A 417 47.00 27.29 -14.54
N GLU A 418 47.08 28.28 -13.65
CA GLU A 418 48.37 28.78 -13.15
C GLU A 418 48.82 27.91 -11.97
#